data_AF-A9WMT3-F1
#
_entry.id   AF-A9WMT3-F1
#
_cell.length_a   1.000
_cell.length_b   1.000
_cell.length_c   1.000
_cell.angle_alpha   90.00
_cell.angle_beta   90.00
_cell.angle_gamma   90.00
#
_symmetry.space_group_name_H-M   'P 1'
#
loop_
_entity.id
_entity.type
_entity.pdbx_description
1 polymer ?
#
loop_
_entity_poly.entity_id
_entity_poly.type
_entity_poly.pdbx_seq_one_letter_code
_entity_poly.pdbx_strand_id
1 'polypeptide(L)'
;MSAVSGTLVRKILNTLYREDYAGLRSTGWFAQSGANAEELHRWLVPLAGSRTLSLSLRPDGFLADYALTDAVIHVTDGENVSEISDLESLFAALAPDPAKLDREAEAGWQEFRLEALQTELTLTAQELVSQQLVAKLRAQKRPDTGFDGALQFEALATLDGHPVHPTGSCRWGIDSLQEQRYTPEHLPEFELQWITVQRETVQLSEALAAQLAGPLPAWWPNAVEVNPDAEPSMIAVPVHPLTIANGGPVTVPGQKPHTGATVAPTLSIRTVLLTDEPLTHLKMPLPIATLGRKNRRGIKAADLADGATMQQLLQEILDREPELAQRVLLADESRWLGSQDDSLALLVRSYPAELSGKLTLPLAALHVPDPSAADEQASLFDRLSEGDAASWFESYFRTMFDWHLALWLRYGVALESHQQNITIVSPGLQLLYKDNDGARVDRRRLSAALGRELPAETFNDSRIFISDPGELADMFTTITLHLCIATPIIAQAGEDRARRQRLFALARRELIAAMDRWTDPNDPDSAAAAQLLRERILDADYLPIKAMVTAGTLLPKARLGCQDINKYYLRTGPNYLRSGVQA
;
A
#
# COMPACT_ATOMS: atom_id res chain seq x y z
N MET A 1 8.85 -22.76 -19.10
CA MET A 1 8.30 -21.78 -18.13
C MET A 1 8.21 -20.42 -18.83
N SER A 2 7.07 -19.72 -18.75
CA SER A 2 7.02 -18.31 -19.20
C SER A 2 7.84 -17.44 -18.24
N ALA A 3 8.36 -16.30 -18.70
CA ALA A 3 9.11 -15.37 -17.84
C ALA A 3 8.26 -14.88 -16.64
N VAL A 4 6.95 -14.70 -16.86
CA VAL A 4 5.95 -14.37 -15.84
C VAL A 4 5.88 -15.43 -14.73
N SER A 5 5.72 -16.70 -15.13
CA SER A 5 5.58 -17.82 -14.19
C SER A 5 6.80 -17.94 -13.28
N GLY A 6 8.00 -17.87 -13.86
CA GLY A 6 9.25 -17.92 -13.08
C GLY A 6 9.41 -16.75 -12.12
N THR A 7 9.08 -15.54 -12.57
CA THR A 7 9.15 -14.34 -11.71
C THR A 7 8.19 -14.46 -10.52
N LEU A 8 6.98 -14.96 -10.75
CA LEU A 8 5.98 -15.14 -9.71
C LEU A 8 6.35 -16.26 -8.72
N VAL A 9 6.82 -17.41 -9.21
CA VAL A 9 7.35 -18.50 -8.36
C VAL A 9 8.44 -17.98 -7.43
N ARG A 10 9.41 -17.23 -7.98
CA ARG A 10 10.48 -16.61 -7.18
C ARG A 10 9.95 -15.60 -6.16
N LYS A 11 8.99 -14.74 -6.52
CA LYS A 11 8.36 -13.78 -5.58
C LYS A 11 7.64 -14.50 -4.43
N ILE A 12 6.88 -15.56 -4.73
CA ILE A 12 6.18 -16.38 -3.73
C ILE A 12 7.20 -17.05 -2.79
N LEU A 13 8.20 -17.74 -3.34
CA LEU A 13 9.22 -18.42 -2.53
C LEU A 13 10.02 -17.45 -1.65
N ASN A 14 10.43 -16.29 -2.18
CA ASN A 14 11.07 -15.24 -1.37
C ASN A 14 10.18 -14.79 -0.21
N THR A 15 8.87 -14.66 -0.44
CA THR A 15 7.92 -14.28 0.61
C THR A 15 7.77 -15.39 1.66
N LEU A 16 7.60 -16.64 1.23
CA LEU A 16 7.47 -17.78 2.15
C LEU A 16 8.76 -18.02 2.95
N TYR A 17 9.93 -17.86 2.34
CA TYR A 17 11.23 -17.93 3.01
C TYR A 17 11.39 -16.81 4.05
N ARG A 18 11.14 -15.55 3.65
CA ARG A 18 11.19 -14.38 4.53
C ARG A 18 10.28 -14.53 5.74
N GLU A 19 9.05 -14.98 5.53
CA GLU A 19 8.03 -15.15 6.58
C GLU A 19 8.15 -16.50 7.31
N ASP A 20 9.22 -17.27 7.02
CA ASP A 20 9.54 -18.57 7.63
C ASP A 20 8.38 -19.57 7.61
N TYR A 21 7.59 -19.55 6.54
CA TYR A 21 6.50 -20.50 6.35
C TYR A 21 7.04 -21.94 6.45
N ALA A 22 6.42 -22.77 7.28
CA ALA A 22 6.81 -24.16 7.52
C ALA A 22 8.29 -24.37 7.91
N GLY A 23 8.99 -23.34 8.41
CA GLY A 23 10.39 -23.42 8.77
C GLY A 23 11.36 -23.32 7.58
N LEU A 24 10.92 -22.80 6.43
CA LEU A 24 11.74 -22.65 5.21
C LEU A 24 13.07 -21.92 5.46
N ARG A 25 13.11 -21.02 6.44
CA ARG A 25 14.33 -20.32 6.84
C ARG A 25 14.91 -20.89 8.13
N SER A 26 14.13 -21.18 9.16
CA SER A 26 14.66 -21.58 10.47
C SER A 26 15.17 -23.01 10.54
N THR A 27 14.75 -23.90 9.63
CA THR A 27 15.13 -25.33 9.66
C THR A 27 16.13 -25.73 8.57
N GLY A 28 16.44 -24.80 7.65
CA GLY A 28 17.35 -25.08 6.56
C GLY A 28 18.82 -24.91 6.94
N TRP A 29 19.70 -25.35 6.03
CA TRP A 29 21.15 -25.21 6.16
C TRP A 29 21.83 -25.11 4.79
N PHE A 30 23.03 -24.52 4.74
CA PHE A 30 23.82 -24.51 3.51
C PHE A 30 24.44 -25.89 3.25
N ALA A 31 24.33 -26.38 2.02
CA ALA A 31 25.10 -27.53 1.58
C ALA A 31 26.61 -27.22 1.69
N GLN A 32 27.43 -28.20 2.09
CA GLN A 32 28.89 -28.02 2.12
C GLN A 32 29.40 -27.67 0.72
N SER A 33 30.00 -26.48 0.58
CA SER A 33 30.52 -25.98 -0.69
C SER A 33 31.82 -26.68 -1.09
N GLY A 34 31.93 -27.09 -2.35
CA GLY A 34 33.24 -27.32 -2.98
C GLY A 34 34.03 -26.01 -3.09
N ALA A 35 35.36 -26.08 -3.14
CA ALA A 35 36.29 -24.96 -2.96
C ALA A 35 36.19 -23.77 -3.95
N ASN A 36 35.27 -23.80 -4.92
CA ASN A 36 35.04 -22.74 -5.90
C ASN A 36 33.54 -22.42 -5.97
N ALA A 37 33.05 -21.55 -5.09
CA ALA A 37 31.68 -21.05 -5.17
C ALA A 37 31.71 -19.51 -5.18
N GLU A 38 31.70 -18.93 -6.39
CA GLU A 38 31.30 -17.54 -6.55
C GLU A 38 29.80 -17.43 -6.21
N GLU A 39 29.49 -16.76 -5.10
CA GLU A 39 28.23 -16.05 -4.74
C GLU A 39 26.87 -16.78 -4.73
N LEU A 40 26.77 -18.05 -5.13
CA LEU A 40 25.52 -18.84 -5.05
C LEU A 40 25.61 -19.89 -3.95
N HIS A 41 24.72 -19.77 -2.96
CA HIS A 41 24.64 -20.72 -1.86
C HIS A 41 23.43 -21.64 -2.03
N ARG A 42 23.68 -22.95 -1.96
CA ARG A 42 22.61 -23.95 -1.98
C ARG A 42 22.07 -24.15 -0.57
N TRP A 43 20.84 -23.72 -0.34
CA TRP A 43 20.12 -23.85 0.92
C TRP A 43 19.19 -25.06 0.88
N LEU A 44 19.40 -26.01 1.79
CA LEU A 44 18.63 -27.23 1.91
C LEU A 44 17.63 -27.09 3.05
N VAL A 45 16.37 -27.47 2.82
CA VAL A 45 15.29 -27.40 3.81
C VAL A 45 14.60 -28.76 3.91
N PRO A 46 14.43 -29.32 5.12
CA PRO A 46 13.69 -30.56 5.29
C PRO A 46 12.18 -30.31 5.10
N LEU A 47 11.54 -31.14 4.28
CA LEU A 47 10.09 -31.15 4.08
C LEU A 47 9.45 -32.39 4.74
N ALA A 48 8.12 -32.44 4.79
CA ALA A 48 7.40 -33.61 5.28
C ALA A 48 7.70 -34.86 4.44
N GLY A 49 7.88 -36.01 5.10
CA GLY A 49 8.04 -37.33 4.44
C GLY A 49 9.42 -37.60 3.86
N SER A 50 10.50 -37.38 4.62
CA SER A 50 11.91 -37.56 4.19
C SER A 50 12.35 -36.75 2.97
N ARG A 51 11.49 -35.82 2.49
CA ARG A 51 11.77 -34.94 1.36
C ARG A 51 12.68 -33.80 1.76
N THR A 52 13.50 -33.31 0.83
CA THR A 52 14.37 -32.13 1.03
C THR A 52 14.19 -31.15 -0.13
N LEU A 53 13.91 -29.89 0.17
CA LEU A 53 13.89 -28.79 -0.78
C LEU A 53 15.27 -28.16 -0.91
N SER A 54 15.69 -27.84 -2.13
CA SER A 54 16.93 -27.11 -2.42
C SER A 54 16.62 -25.78 -3.08
N LEU A 55 17.06 -24.68 -2.46
CA LEU A 55 16.93 -23.31 -2.93
C LEU A 55 18.31 -22.74 -3.31
N SER A 56 18.38 -21.99 -4.41
CA SER A 56 19.57 -21.21 -4.78
C SER A 56 19.43 -19.80 -4.23
N LEU A 57 20.28 -19.43 -3.28
CA LEU A 57 20.23 -18.16 -2.56
C LEU A 57 21.45 -17.30 -2.84
N ARG A 58 21.24 -16.00 -2.90
CA ARG A 58 22.29 -14.96 -2.83
C ARG A 58 22.00 -14.03 -1.66
N PRO A 59 23.02 -13.38 -1.09
CA PRO A 59 22.80 -12.30 -0.15
C PRO A 59 21.92 -11.19 -0.75
N ASP A 60 21.02 -10.61 0.06
CA ASP A 60 20.15 -9.49 -0.35
C ASP A 60 20.11 -8.36 0.68
N GLY A 61 19.85 -8.67 1.94
CA GLY A 61 19.86 -7.69 3.04
C GLY A 61 18.61 -6.81 3.15
N PHE A 62 17.54 -7.05 2.38
CA PHE A 62 16.25 -6.37 2.54
C PHE A 62 15.13 -7.35 2.84
N LEU A 63 14.53 -7.18 4.02
CA LEU A 63 13.49 -8.03 4.61
C LEU A 63 13.90 -9.48 4.89
N ALA A 64 14.96 -10.00 4.26
CA ALA A 64 15.62 -11.27 4.56
C ALA A 64 17.13 -11.15 4.25
N ASP A 65 17.97 -11.94 4.94
CA ASP A 65 19.42 -11.97 4.70
C ASP A 65 19.75 -12.39 3.27
N TYR A 66 18.96 -13.32 2.74
CA TYR A 66 19.14 -13.91 1.42
C TYR A 66 17.86 -13.81 0.60
N ALA A 67 18.03 -13.73 -0.72
CA ALA A 67 16.96 -13.86 -1.71
C ALA A 67 17.26 -14.99 -2.68
N LEU A 68 16.20 -15.61 -3.21
CA LEU A 68 16.30 -16.61 -4.26
C LEU A 68 16.82 -15.98 -5.55
N THR A 69 17.77 -16.65 -6.18
CA THR A 69 18.30 -16.28 -7.50
C THR A 69 17.54 -16.94 -8.63
N ASP A 70 17.13 -18.19 -8.42
CA ASP A 70 16.46 -19.03 -9.41
C ASP A 70 14.99 -19.24 -9.04
N ALA A 71 14.15 -19.30 -10.06
CA ALA A 71 12.76 -19.72 -9.93
C ALA A 71 12.63 -21.25 -9.91
N VAL A 72 13.61 -21.96 -10.48
CA VAL A 72 13.66 -23.41 -10.48
C VAL A 72 14.23 -23.91 -9.15
N ILE A 73 13.45 -24.74 -8.47
CA ILE A 73 13.84 -25.37 -7.21
C ILE A 73 13.82 -26.89 -7.36
N HIS A 74 14.52 -27.59 -6.49
CA HIS A 74 14.58 -29.05 -6.53
C HIS A 74 14.04 -29.65 -5.25
N VAL A 75 13.23 -30.70 -5.37
CA VAL A 75 12.78 -31.51 -4.22
C VAL A 75 13.32 -32.93 -4.38
N THR A 76 14.08 -33.37 -3.39
CA THR A 76 14.63 -34.72 -3.31
C THR A 76 13.76 -35.59 -2.41
N ASP A 77 13.36 -36.77 -2.89
CA ASP A 77 12.66 -37.82 -2.14
C ASP A 77 13.38 -39.17 -2.34
N GLY A 78 14.19 -39.56 -1.34
CA GLY A 78 15.11 -40.70 -1.51
C GLY A 78 16.11 -40.45 -2.62
N GLU A 79 16.10 -41.29 -3.66
CA GLU A 79 16.94 -41.15 -4.86
C GLU A 79 16.31 -40.29 -5.96
N ASN A 80 15.01 -39.94 -5.84
CA ASN A 80 14.30 -39.16 -6.84
C ASN A 80 14.54 -37.66 -6.61
N VAL A 81 14.88 -36.94 -7.67
CA VAL A 81 14.97 -35.48 -7.66
C VAL A 81 13.95 -34.93 -8.64
N SER A 82 13.01 -34.14 -8.14
CA SER A 82 12.00 -33.44 -8.95
C SER A 82 12.39 -31.98 -9.10
N GLU A 83 12.45 -31.52 -10.34
CA GLU A 83 12.55 -30.11 -10.68
C GLU A 83 11.15 -29.46 -10.58
N ILE A 84 11.06 -28.32 -9.91
CA ILE A 84 9.83 -27.54 -9.78
C ILE A 84 10.08 -26.18 -10.42
N SER A 85 9.29 -25.87 -11.44
CA SER A 85 9.39 -24.65 -12.22
C SER A 85 8.03 -24.00 -12.52
N ASP A 86 6.98 -24.43 -11.83
CA ASP A 86 5.61 -23.96 -12.04
C ASP A 86 4.87 -23.87 -10.70
N LEU A 87 3.79 -23.08 -10.69
CA LEU A 87 3.02 -22.82 -9.48
C LEU A 87 2.36 -24.08 -8.92
N GLU A 88 1.75 -24.92 -9.75
CA GLU A 88 1.03 -26.10 -9.27
C GLU A 88 1.96 -27.07 -8.56
N SER A 89 3.12 -27.36 -9.16
CA SER A 89 4.16 -28.19 -8.57
C SER A 89 4.72 -27.57 -7.28
N LEU A 90 4.91 -26.25 -7.23
CA LEU A 90 5.34 -25.52 -6.04
C LEU A 90 4.33 -25.69 -4.89
N PHE A 91 3.04 -25.44 -5.16
CA PHE A 91 1.98 -25.53 -4.16
C PHE A 91 1.76 -26.96 -3.66
N ALA A 92 1.94 -27.96 -4.53
CA ALA A 92 1.91 -29.37 -4.16
C ALA A 92 3.10 -29.76 -3.27
N ALA A 93 4.31 -29.28 -3.58
CA ALA A 93 5.50 -29.61 -2.81
C ALA A 93 5.49 -29.01 -1.40
N LEU A 94 4.98 -27.79 -1.25
CA LEU A 94 4.94 -27.03 0.00
C LEU A 94 3.58 -27.11 0.74
N ALA A 95 2.72 -28.03 0.33
CA ALA A 95 1.42 -28.23 0.96
C ALA A 95 1.56 -28.49 2.48
N PRO A 96 0.63 -27.98 3.31
CA PRO A 96 0.59 -28.30 4.74
C PRO A 96 0.61 -29.80 4.99
N ASP A 97 1.29 -30.23 6.05
CA ASP A 97 1.37 -31.64 6.42
C ASP A 97 -0.02 -32.19 6.79
N PRO A 98 -0.59 -33.14 6.01
CA PRO A 98 -1.93 -33.67 6.28
C PRO A 98 -2.05 -34.32 7.66
N ALA A 99 -0.94 -34.83 8.21
CA ALA A 99 -0.90 -35.45 9.53
C ALA A 99 -1.08 -34.44 10.68
N LYS A 100 -0.86 -33.14 10.44
CA LYS A 100 -1.02 -32.08 11.44
C LYS A 100 -2.48 -31.55 11.54
N LEU A 101 -3.39 -32.01 10.68
CA LEU A 101 -4.86 -31.81 10.75
C LEU A 101 -5.34 -30.37 11.04
N ASP A 102 -4.75 -29.36 10.39
CA ASP A 102 -5.18 -27.96 10.50
C ASP A 102 -6.03 -27.56 9.29
N ARG A 103 -7.36 -27.67 9.42
CA ARG A 103 -8.31 -27.37 8.33
C ARG A 103 -8.28 -25.91 7.90
N GLU A 104 -8.01 -24.98 8.82
CA GLU A 104 -7.96 -23.56 8.49
C GLU A 104 -6.69 -23.20 7.73
N ALA A 105 -5.54 -23.79 8.12
CA ALA A 105 -4.30 -23.63 7.37
C ALA A 105 -4.39 -24.26 5.97
N GLU A 106 -5.04 -25.42 5.83
CA GLU A 106 -5.30 -26.03 4.52
C GLU A 106 -6.19 -25.13 3.66
N ALA A 107 -7.28 -24.60 4.22
CA ALA A 107 -8.14 -23.66 3.51
C ALA A 107 -7.38 -22.40 3.06
N GLY A 108 -6.58 -21.81 3.95
CA GLY A 108 -5.74 -20.65 3.63
C GLY A 108 -4.70 -20.94 2.55
N TRP A 109 -4.11 -22.14 2.55
CA TRP A 109 -3.19 -22.59 1.50
C TRP A 109 -3.88 -22.72 0.15
N GLN A 110 -5.07 -23.31 0.10
CA GLN A 110 -5.86 -23.41 -1.13
C GLN A 110 -6.30 -22.04 -1.66
N GLU A 111 -6.67 -21.12 -0.77
CA GLU A 111 -6.97 -19.73 -1.15
C GLU A 111 -5.73 -19.03 -1.74
N PHE A 112 -4.57 -19.19 -1.11
CA PHE A 112 -3.32 -18.61 -1.62
C PHE A 112 -2.89 -19.22 -2.96
N ARG A 113 -3.11 -20.53 -3.16
CA ARG A 113 -2.90 -21.20 -4.45
C ARG A 113 -3.76 -20.58 -5.55
N LEU A 114 -5.06 -20.44 -5.31
CA LEU A 114 -5.98 -19.82 -6.29
C LEU A 114 -5.60 -18.36 -6.58
N GLU A 115 -5.20 -17.61 -5.54
CA GLU A 115 -4.72 -16.25 -5.67
C GLU A 115 -3.43 -16.15 -6.51
N ALA A 116 -2.50 -17.08 -6.35
CA ALA A 116 -1.28 -17.14 -7.16
C ALA A 116 -1.58 -17.50 -8.63
N LEU A 117 -2.47 -18.46 -8.87
CA LEU A 117 -2.88 -18.81 -10.24
C LEU A 117 -3.61 -17.65 -10.93
N GLN A 118 -4.48 -16.94 -10.22
CA GLN A 118 -5.10 -15.73 -10.76
C GLN A 118 -4.05 -14.65 -11.04
N THR A 119 -3.07 -14.45 -10.14
CA THR A 119 -1.97 -13.50 -10.36
C THR A 119 -1.18 -13.84 -11.63
N GLU A 120 -0.89 -15.12 -11.88
CA GLU A 120 -0.18 -15.55 -13.09
C GLU A 120 -0.94 -15.20 -14.37
N LEU A 121 -2.26 -15.44 -14.37
CA LEU A 121 -3.14 -15.06 -15.48
C LEU A 121 -3.16 -13.54 -15.68
N THR A 122 -3.33 -12.78 -14.59
CA THR A 122 -3.34 -11.32 -14.64
C THR A 122 -2.02 -10.77 -15.16
N LEU A 123 -0.87 -11.22 -14.64
CA LEU A 123 0.44 -10.75 -15.09
C LEU A 123 0.72 -11.11 -16.56
N THR A 124 0.28 -12.29 -17.00
CA THR A 124 0.41 -12.70 -18.41
C THR A 124 -0.43 -11.80 -19.33
N ALA A 125 -1.65 -11.44 -18.93
CA ALA A 125 -2.47 -10.49 -19.67
C ALA A 125 -1.89 -9.06 -19.58
N GLN A 126 -1.30 -8.70 -18.43
CA GLN A 126 -0.78 -7.38 -18.13
C GLN A 126 0.39 -7.00 -19.03
N GLU A 127 1.23 -7.92 -19.50
CA GLU A 127 2.31 -7.60 -20.45
C GLU A 127 1.77 -6.85 -21.69
N LEU A 128 0.69 -7.36 -22.28
CA LEU A 128 0.05 -6.73 -23.45
C LEU A 128 -0.64 -5.42 -23.06
N VAL A 129 -1.38 -5.40 -21.95
CA VAL A 129 -2.11 -4.21 -21.48
C VAL A 129 -1.14 -3.06 -21.18
N SER A 130 0.00 -3.36 -20.56
CA SER A 130 1.04 -2.39 -20.21
C SER A 130 1.67 -1.77 -21.44
N GLN A 131 2.01 -2.60 -22.45
CA GLN A 131 2.52 -2.12 -23.73
C GLN A 131 1.50 -1.22 -24.43
N GLN A 132 0.22 -1.62 -24.44
CA GLN A 132 -0.86 -0.83 -25.01
C GLN A 132 -1.07 0.50 -24.27
N LEU A 133 -1.02 0.50 -22.94
CA LEU A 133 -1.12 1.69 -22.11
C LEU A 133 0.01 2.68 -22.45
N VAL A 134 1.27 2.25 -22.37
CA VAL A 134 2.43 3.10 -22.67
C VAL A 134 2.38 3.62 -24.11
N ALA A 135 2.04 2.77 -25.08
CA ALA A 135 1.90 3.17 -26.47
C ALA A 135 0.77 4.19 -26.68
N LYS A 136 -0.38 3.98 -26.03
CA LYS A 136 -1.53 4.91 -26.05
C LYS A 136 -1.13 6.27 -25.50
N LEU A 137 -0.43 6.31 -24.37
CA LEU A 137 0.03 7.56 -23.74
C LEU A 137 1.05 8.30 -24.62
N ARG A 138 2.05 7.58 -25.16
CA ARG A 138 3.02 8.13 -26.12
C ARG A 138 2.34 8.73 -27.36
N ALA A 139 1.33 8.05 -27.89
CA ALA A 139 0.61 8.49 -29.08
C ALA A 139 -0.28 9.71 -28.81
N GLN A 140 -0.92 9.78 -27.65
CA GLN A 140 -1.84 10.86 -27.30
C GLN A 140 -1.15 12.21 -27.08
N LYS A 141 0.12 12.23 -26.65
CA LYS A 141 0.89 13.45 -26.34
C LYS A 141 0.10 14.45 -25.48
N ARG A 142 -0.74 13.94 -24.57
CA ARG A 142 -1.51 14.78 -23.65
C ARG A 142 -0.55 15.47 -22.68
N PRO A 143 -0.95 16.62 -22.11
CA PRO A 143 -0.24 17.18 -20.97
C PRO A 143 -0.09 16.14 -19.85
N ASP A 144 1.08 16.12 -19.24
CA ASP A 144 1.44 15.28 -18.10
C ASP A 144 1.44 16.06 -16.77
N THR A 145 0.83 17.24 -16.80
CA THR A 145 0.58 18.10 -15.66
C THR A 145 -0.91 18.29 -15.47
N GLY A 146 -1.31 18.69 -14.27
CA GLY A 146 -2.71 18.80 -13.90
C GLY A 146 -3.44 17.45 -13.97
N PHE A 147 -4.72 17.51 -14.29
CA PHE A 147 -5.62 16.36 -14.29
C PHE A 147 -5.19 15.22 -15.21
N ASP A 148 -4.93 15.53 -16.49
CA ASP A 148 -4.56 14.53 -17.47
C ASP A 148 -3.30 13.78 -17.02
N GLY A 149 -2.31 14.49 -16.45
CA GLY A 149 -1.12 13.87 -15.88
C GLY A 149 -1.40 12.97 -14.68
N ALA A 150 -2.23 13.44 -13.73
CA ALA A 150 -2.57 12.68 -12.53
C ALA A 150 -3.17 11.29 -12.86
N LEU A 151 -4.13 11.24 -13.78
CA LEU A 151 -4.75 9.99 -14.21
C LEU A 151 -3.77 9.06 -14.92
N GLN A 152 -2.91 9.61 -15.77
CA GLN A 152 -1.88 8.83 -16.47
C GLN A 152 -0.93 8.16 -15.48
N PHE A 153 -0.47 8.89 -14.45
CA PHE A 153 0.44 8.34 -13.46
C PHE A 153 -0.24 7.36 -12.51
N GLU A 154 -1.52 7.55 -12.16
CA GLU A 154 -2.32 6.55 -11.43
C GLU A 154 -2.46 5.24 -12.23
N ALA A 155 -2.67 5.32 -13.55
CA ALA A 155 -2.70 4.16 -14.43
C ALA A 155 -1.34 3.48 -14.56
N LEU A 156 -0.26 4.25 -14.74
CA LEU A 156 1.09 3.71 -14.82
C LEU A 156 1.54 3.07 -13.49
N ALA A 157 1.08 3.54 -12.34
CA ALA A 157 1.38 2.92 -11.05
C ALA A 157 0.95 1.45 -10.94
N THR A 158 0.03 0.99 -11.80
CA THR A 158 -0.41 -0.42 -11.85
C THR A 158 0.67 -1.39 -12.32
N LEU A 159 1.68 -0.88 -13.04
CA LEU A 159 2.70 -1.68 -13.71
C LEU A 159 3.65 -2.37 -12.72
N ASP A 160 3.97 -1.71 -11.60
CA ASP A 160 4.92 -2.23 -10.60
C ASP A 160 4.22 -3.08 -9.52
N GLY A 161 2.93 -2.84 -9.26
CA GLY A 161 2.15 -3.54 -8.24
C GLY A 161 2.66 -3.27 -6.81
N HIS A 162 2.29 -4.13 -5.86
CA HIS A 162 2.75 -3.99 -4.46
C HIS A 162 4.20 -4.47 -4.32
N PRO A 163 5.12 -3.68 -3.74
CA PRO A 163 6.56 -3.95 -3.82
C PRO A 163 7.01 -5.19 -3.03
N VAL A 164 6.25 -5.61 -2.01
CA VAL A 164 6.65 -6.72 -1.12
C VAL A 164 5.61 -7.85 -1.00
N HIS A 165 4.49 -7.77 -1.71
CA HIS A 165 3.42 -8.78 -1.68
C HIS A 165 3.44 -9.58 -2.99
N PRO A 166 3.58 -10.93 -2.96
CA PRO A 166 3.88 -11.70 -4.16
C PRO A 166 2.72 -11.73 -5.16
N THR A 167 1.49 -11.66 -4.66
CA THR A 167 0.23 -11.77 -5.42
C THR A 167 -0.53 -10.45 -5.46
N GLY A 168 0.19 -9.33 -5.48
CA GLY A 168 -0.38 -7.99 -5.40
C GLY A 168 -1.35 -7.63 -6.53
N SER A 169 -1.22 -8.25 -7.69
CA SER A 169 -2.10 -8.04 -8.85
C SER A 169 -3.41 -8.83 -8.79
N CYS A 170 -3.53 -9.80 -7.87
CA CYS A 170 -4.76 -10.57 -7.72
C CYS A 170 -5.92 -9.70 -7.22
N ARG A 171 -7.07 -9.84 -7.87
CA ARG A 171 -8.33 -9.17 -7.55
C ARG A 171 -9.44 -10.21 -7.45
N TRP A 172 -9.81 -10.58 -6.23
CA TRP A 172 -10.93 -11.49 -6.00
C TRP A 172 -12.26 -10.83 -6.35
N GLY A 173 -13.15 -11.55 -7.02
CA GLY A 173 -14.53 -11.09 -7.28
C GLY A 173 -14.68 -10.14 -8.48
N ILE A 174 -13.65 -10.03 -9.33
CA ILE A 174 -13.72 -9.30 -10.60
C ILE A 174 -13.42 -10.26 -11.76
N ASP A 175 -14.21 -10.18 -12.83
CA ASP A 175 -13.96 -10.90 -14.09
C ASP A 175 -13.20 -10.03 -15.10
N SER A 176 -12.72 -10.63 -16.20
CA SER A 176 -11.89 -9.94 -17.19
C SER A 176 -12.61 -8.80 -17.95
N LEU A 177 -13.93 -8.87 -18.10
CA LEU A 177 -14.70 -7.78 -18.73
C LEU A 177 -14.85 -6.60 -17.75
N GLN A 178 -15.06 -6.92 -16.47
CA GLN A 178 -15.11 -5.94 -15.40
C GLN A 178 -13.72 -5.29 -15.18
N GLU A 179 -12.63 -6.06 -15.28
CA GLU A 179 -11.27 -5.51 -15.24
C GLU A 179 -11.07 -4.46 -16.34
N GLN A 180 -11.40 -4.78 -17.58
CA GLN A 180 -11.30 -3.84 -18.71
C GLN A 180 -12.10 -2.55 -18.50
N ARG A 181 -13.25 -2.66 -17.81
CA ARG A 181 -14.19 -1.54 -17.64
C ARG A 181 -13.88 -0.65 -16.43
N TYR A 182 -13.27 -1.20 -15.38
CA TYR A 182 -13.18 -0.51 -14.08
C TYR A 182 -11.77 -0.37 -13.54
N THR A 183 -10.74 -0.86 -14.21
CA THR A 183 -9.37 -0.83 -13.68
C THR A 183 -8.48 0.18 -14.41
N PRO A 184 -7.62 0.91 -13.67
CA PRO A 184 -6.91 2.09 -14.18
C PRO A 184 -5.92 1.79 -15.33
N GLU A 185 -5.37 0.59 -15.41
CA GLU A 185 -4.45 0.18 -16.50
C GLU A 185 -5.08 0.24 -17.90
N HIS A 186 -6.41 0.24 -18.00
CA HIS A 186 -7.13 0.38 -19.28
C HIS A 186 -7.50 1.84 -19.60
N LEU A 187 -7.25 2.77 -18.67
CA LEU A 187 -7.74 4.16 -18.72
C LEU A 187 -9.23 4.25 -19.09
N PRO A 188 -10.14 3.53 -18.41
CA PRO A 188 -11.56 3.61 -18.69
C PRO A 188 -12.13 4.90 -18.11
N GLU A 189 -13.12 5.44 -18.81
CA GLU A 189 -14.06 6.42 -18.26
C GLU A 189 -15.43 5.75 -18.23
N PHE A 190 -16.16 5.92 -17.13
CA PHE A 190 -17.51 5.38 -16.99
C PHE A 190 -18.38 6.30 -16.16
N GLU A 191 -19.69 6.20 -16.36
CA GLU A 191 -20.66 6.99 -15.63
C GLU A 191 -20.97 6.35 -14.27
N LEU A 192 -20.86 7.14 -13.21
CA LEU A 192 -21.16 6.70 -11.86
C LEU A 192 -22.66 6.47 -11.67
N GLN A 193 -23.02 5.46 -10.88
CA GLN A 193 -24.42 5.16 -10.58
C GLN A 193 -24.86 5.85 -9.30
N TRP A 194 -26.11 6.28 -9.26
CA TRP A 194 -26.69 6.99 -8.11
C TRP A 194 -27.97 6.32 -7.66
N ILE A 195 -28.14 6.26 -6.34
CA ILE A 195 -29.36 5.76 -5.68
C ILE A 195 -29.88 6.82 -4.71
N THR A 196 -31.10 6.63 -4.23
CA THR A 196 -31.70 7.45 -3.17
C THR A 196 -31.84 6.62 -1.91
N VAL A 197 -31.44 7.20 -0.78
CA VAL A 197 -31.58 6.57 0.53
C VAL A 197 -32.28 7.52 1.49
N GLN A 198 -32.95 6.98 2.50
CA GLN A 198 -33.49 7.81 3.57
C GLN A 198 -32.33 8.45 4.35
N ARG A 199 -32.40 9.75 4.60
CA ARG A 199 -31.33 10.47 5.30
C ARG A 199 -31.02 9.84 6.65
N GLU A 200 -32.02 9.32 7.36
CA GLU A 200 -31.92 8.75 8.69
C GLU A 200 -31.20 7.39 8.71
N THR A 201 -31.07 6.70 7.57
CA THR A 201 -30.39 5.40 7.49
C THR A 201 -28.88 5.52 7.29
N VAL A 202 -28.36 6.74 7.16
CA VAL A 202 -26.93 7.00 6.95
C VAL A 202 -26.39 8.00 7.97
N GLN A 203 -25.13 7.83 8.31
CA GLN A 203 -24.35 8.79 9.08
C GLN A 203 -23.62 9.71 8.11
N LEU A 204 -23.66 11.02 8.37
CA LEU A 204 -22.87 12.01 7.63
C LEU A 204 -21.88 12.66 8.59
N SER A 205 -20.69 12.92 8.08
CA SER A 205 -19.81 13.96 8.66
C SER A 205 -20.51 15.31 8.73
N GLU A 206 -20.08 16.17 9.66
CA GLU A 206 -20.57 17.55 9.75
C GLU A 206 -20.32 18.32 8.44
N ALA A 207 -19.12 18.14 7.85
CA ALA A 207 -18.74 18.79 6.60
C ALA A 207 -19.65 18.39 5.43
N LEU A 208 -19.96 17.10 5.28
CA LEU A 208 -20.87 16.65 4.22
C LEU A 208 -22.32 17.08 4.50
N ALA A 209 -22.77 17.02 5.76
CA ALA A 209 -24.11 17.48 6.12
C ALA A 209 -24.32 18.97 5.79
N ALA A 210 -23.33 19.81 6.08
CA ALA A 210 -23.34 21.22 5.71
C ALA A 210 -23.38 21.42 4.19
N GLN A 211 -22.62 20.64 3.42
CA GLN A 211 -22.64 20.69 1.96
C GLN A 211 -24.01 20.29 1.39
N LEU A 212 -24.63 19.22 1.90
CA LEU A 212 -25.94 18.77 1.41
C LEU A 212 -27.09 19.71 1.80
N ALA A 213 -26.91 20.56 2.83
CA ALA A 213 -27.88 21.60 3.19
C ALA A 213 -27.79 22.86 2.30
N GLY A 214 -26.68 23.03 1.59
CA GLY A 214 -26.45 24.13 0.65
C GLY A 214 -26.71 23.74 -0.82
N PRO A 215 -26.32 24.60 -1.77
CA PRO A 215 -26.30 24.24 -3.18
C PRO A 215 -25.37 23.05 -3.42
N LEU A 216 -25.89 22.00 -4.07
CA LEU A 216 -25.09 20.84 -4.44
C LEU A 216 -24.08 21.21 -5.54
N PRO A 217 -22.88 20.62 -5.54
CA PRO A 217 -21.99 20.69 -6.69
C PRO A 217 -22.69 20.22 -7.96
N ALA A 218 -22.33 20.78 -9.12
CA ALA A 218 -22.99 20.45 -10.40
C ALA A 218 -22.97 18.94 -10.76
N TRP A 219 -21.96 18.21 -10.28
CA TRP A 219 -21.82 16.78 -10.48
C TRP A 219 -22.65 15.91 -9.52
N TRP A 220 -23.21 16.49 -8.45
CA TRP A 220 -23.98 15.78 -7.42
C TRP A 220 -25.48 16.00 -7.65
N PRO A 221 -26.20 15.01 -8.23
CA PRO A 221 -27.63 15.15 -8.48
C PRO A 221 -28.41 15.18 -7.17
N ASN A 222 -29.51 15.92 -7.13
CA ASN A 222 -30.44 15.85 -6.01
C ASN A 222 -31.27 14.55 -6.05
N ALA A 223 -31.97 14.23 -4.95
CA ALA A 223 -32.72 12.98 -4.84
C ALA A 223 -33.84 12.83 -5.90
N VAL A 224 -34.49 13.93 -6.27
CA VAL A 224 -35.59 13.93 -7.26
C VAL A 224 -35.06 13.70 -8.68
N GLU A 225 -33.85 14.18 -8.99
CA GLU A 225 -33.16 13.87 -10.26
C GLU A 225 -32.81 12.39 -10.39
N VAL A 226 -32.43 11.75 -9.28
CA VAL A 226 -32.11 10.32 -9.24
C VAL A 226 -33.38 9.45 -9.24
N ASN A 227 -34.40 9.86 -8.49
CA ASN A 227 -35.68 9.16 -8.37
C ASN A 227 -36.82 10.19 -8.35
N PRO A 228 -37.65 10.30 -9.40
CA PRO A 228 -38.76 11.25 -9.45
C PRO A 228 -39.77 11.12 -8.30
N ASP A 229 -39.88 9.93 -7.70
CA ASP A 229 -40.74 9.64 -6.56
C ASP A 229 -40.03 9.84 -5.21
N ALA A 230 -38.83 10.44 -5.19
CA ALA A 230 -38.06 10.68 -3.97
C ALA A 230 -38.81 11.60 -3.00
N GLU A 231 -38.92 11.15 -1.75
CA GLU A 231 -39.43 11.98 -0.67
C GLU A 231 -38.42 13.08 -0.29
N PRO A 232 -38.86 14.22 0.27
CA PRO A 232 -37.95 15.29 0.70
C PRO A 232 -36.90 14.87 1.75
N SER A 233 -37.13 13.78 2.48
CA SER A 233 -36.17 13.20 3.45
C SER A 233 -35.09 12.35 2.80
N MET A 234 -35.18 12.06 1.50
CA MET A 234 -34.20 11.25 0.80
C MET A 234 -33.03 12.08 0.29
N ILE A 235 -31.86 11.45 0.23
CA ILE A 235 -30.66 12.01 -0.39
C ILE A 235 -30.13 11.10 -1.49
N ALA A 236 -29.48 11.70 -2.49
CA ALA A 236 -28.78 10.98 -3.53
C ALA A 236 -27.37 10.56 -3.07
N VAL A 237 -27.01 9.29 -3.27
CA VAL A 237 -25.72 8.72 -2.89
C VAL A 237 -25.12 7.98 -4.09
N PRO A 238 -23.84 8.23 -4.43
CA PRO A 238 -23.17 7.50 -5.48
C PRO A 238 -22.82 6.09 -5.03
N VAL A 239 -22.90 5.14 -5.96
CA VAL A 239 -22.52 3.75 -5.77
C VAL A 239 -21.74 3.29 -7.00
N HIS A 240 -20.65 2.56 -6.79
CA HIS A 240 -19.88 2.05 -7.91
C HIS A 240 -20.72 1.04 -8.73
N PRO A 241 -20.70 1.08 -10.08
CA PRO A 241 -21.47 0.16 -10.92
C PRO A 241 -21.22 -1.32 -10.60
N LEU A 242 -19.97 -1.68 -10.29
CA LEU A 242 -19.61 -3.04 -9.86
C LEU A 242 -20.33 -3.48 -8.58
N THR A 243 -20.56 -2.58 -7.63
CA THR A 243 -21.28 -2.87 -6.38
C THR A 243 -22.74 -3.18 -6.69
N ILE A 244 -23.39 -2.38 -7.55
CA ILE A 244 -24.76 -2.63 -8.03
C ILE A 244 -24.89 -3.99 -8.73
N ALA A 245 -23.95 -4.31 -9.63
CA ALA A 245 -23.96 -5.57 -10.37
C ALA A 245 -23.82 -6.81 -9.47
N ASN A 246 -23.28 -6.64 -8.26
CA ASN A 246 -23.08 -7.70 -7.27
C ASN A 246 -24.11 -7.69 -6.13
N GLY A 247 -25.32 -7.18 -6.40
CA GLY A 247 -26.43 -7.17 -5.46
C GLY A 247 -26.66 -5.83 -4.76
N GLY A 248 -25.67 -4.94 -4.76
CA GLY A 248 -25.77 -3.55 -4.30
C GLY A 248 -26.22 -3.37 -2.84
N PRO A 249 -26.35 -2.10 -2.40
CA PRO A 249 -27.07 -1.79 -1.18
C PRO A 249 -28.57 -1.99 -1.36
N VAL A 250 -29.30 -2.19 -0.25
CA VAL A 250 -30.75 -2.28 -0.29
C VAL A 250 -31.34 -0.93 -0.72
N THR A 251 -31.87 -0.86 -1.95
CA THR A 251 -32.53 0.34 -2.47
C THR A 251 -34.04 0.33 -2.21
N VAL A 252 -34.68 1.48 -2.39
CA VAL A 252 -36.15 1.56 -2.43
C VAL A 252 -36.68 0.68 -3.59
N PRO A 253 -37.71 -0.16 -3.39
CA PRO A 253 -38.27 -1.00 -4.45
C PRO A 253 -38.70 -0.19 -5.69
N GLY A 254 -38.28 -0.63 -6.88
CA GLY A 254 -38.62 0.03 -8.16
C GLY A 254 -37.63 1.10 -8.61
N GLN A 255 -36.64 1.44 -7.80
CA GLN A 255 -35.57 2.37 -8.19
C GLN A 255 -34.66 1.75 -9.27
N LYS A 256 -34.48 2.50 -10.36
CA LYS A 256 -33.39 2.25 -11.32
C LYS A 256 -32.22 3.19 -10.97
N PRO A 257 -30.98 2.69 -10.96
CA PRO A 257 -29.81 3.55 -10.80
C PRO A 257 -29.80 4.68 -11.83
N HIS A 258 -29.55 5.91 -11.37
CA HIS A 258 -29.38 7.08 -12.23
C HIS A 258 -27.92 7.19 -12.65
N THR A 259 -27.70 7.46 -13.92
CA THR A 259 -26.39 7.70 -14.49
C THR A 259 -25.98 9.16 -14.23
N GLY A 260 -24.95 9.37 -13.41
CA GLY A 260 -24.45 10.71 -13.07
C GLY A 260 -23.09 11.01 -13.69
N ALA A 261 -22.25 11.71 -12.95
CA ALA A 261 -20.95 12.20 -13.44
C ALA A 261 -20.05 11.09 -14.01
N THR A 262 -19.27 11.47 -15.04
CA THR A 262 -18.22 10.61 -15.62
C THR A 262 -17.01 10.60 -14.70
N VAL A 263 -16.48 9.40 -14.47
CA VAL A 263 -15.36 9.17 -13.57
C VAL A 263 -14.31 8.25 -14.19
N ALA A 264 -13.08 8.37 -13.70
CA ALA A 264 -11.98 7.47 -14.03
C ALA A 264 -11.43 6.81 -12.74
N PRO A 265 -11.13 5.50 -12.74
CA PRO A 265 -10.60 4.83 -11.56
C PRO A 265 -9.14 5.24 -11.30
N THR A 266 -8.77 5.31 -10.01
CA THR A 266 -7.38 5.49 -9.55
C THR A 266 -6.74 4.13 -9.24
N LEU A 267 -5.47 4.08 -8.81
CA LEU A 267 -4.75 2.85 -8.45
C LEU A 267 -5.50 1.96 -7.45
N SER A 268 -6.34 2.54 -6.59
CA SER A 268 -7.12 1.77 -5.61
C SER A 268 -8.34 1.06 -6.20
N ILE A 269 -8.71 1.39 -7.44
CA ILE A 269 -9.94 1.02 -8.16
C ILE A 269 -11.20 1.63 -7.51
N ARG A 270 -11.35 1.42 -6.20
CA ARG A 270 -12.48 1.86 -5.39
C ARG A 270 -12.56 3.38 -5.17
N THR A 271 -11.47 4.09 -5.45
CA THR A 271 -11.46 5.54 -5.54
C THR A 271 -11.48 5.93 -7.01
N VAL A 272 -12.46 6.72 -7.38
CA VAL A 272 -12.62 7.26 -8.73
C VAL A 272 -12.47 8.77 -8.69
N LEU A 273 -12.01 9.36 -9.78
CA LEU A 273 -11.75 10.79 -9.92
C LEU A 273 -12.77 11.36 -10.90
N LEU A 274 -13.38 12.51 -10.58
CA LEU A 274 -14.36 13.17 -11.45
C LEU A 274 -13.65 13.81 -12.63
N THR A 275 -14.01 13.44 -13.87
CA THR A 275 -13.29 13.92 -15.06
C THR A 275 -13.42 15.42 -15.28
N ASP A 276 -14.57 15.99 -14.93
CA ASP A 276 -14.85 17.42 -15.06
C ASP A 276 -14.40 18.24 -13.84
N GLU A 277 -14.13 17.59 -12.70
CA GLU A 277 -13.74 18.22 -11.43
C GLU A 277 -12.56 17.47 -10.78
N PRO A 278 -11.36 17.56 -11.37
CA PRO A 278 -10.30 16.57 -11.21
C PRO A 278 -9.60 16.58 -9.86
N LEU A 279 -9.80 17.63 -9.06
CA LEU A 279 -9.33 17.68 -7.69
C LEU A 279 -10.25 16.93 -6.72
N THR A 280 -11.41 16.44 -7.18
CA THR A 280 -12.40 15.75 -6.35
C THR A 280 -12.44 14.26 -6.69
N HIS A 281 -12.20 13.43 -5.67
CA HIS A 281 -12.21 11.98 -5.78
C HIS A 281 -13.30 11.39 -4.89
N LEU A 282 -13.93 10.32 -5.35
CA LEU A 282 -14.98 9.59 -4.64
C LEU A 282 -14.47 8.18 -4.33
N LYS A 283 -14.30 7.87 -3.05
CA LYS A 283 -13.92 6.53 -2.57
C LYS A 283 -15.14 5.81 -2.04
N MET A 284 -15.44 4.65 -2.60
CA MET A 284 -16.63 3.84 -2.32
C MET A 284 -16.22 2.39 -1.99
N PRO A 285 -17.07 1.60 -1.32
CA PRO A 285 -16.81 0.18 -1.15
C PRO A 285 -16.93 -0.56 -2.50
N LEU A 286 -16.11 -1.59 -2.68
CA LEU A 286 -16.18 -2.52 -3.80
C LEU A 286 -16.31 -3.98 -3.30
N PRO A 287 -17.08 -4.82 -3.99
CA PRO A 287 -17.27 -6.24 -3.66
C PRO A 287 -16.06 -7.10 -4.08
N ILE A 288 -14.84 -6.57 -3.94
CA ILE A 288 -13.59 -7.23 -4.30
C ILE A 288 -12.68 -7.39 -3.08
N ALA A 289 -11.68 -8.27 -3.18
CA ALA A 289 -10.58 -8.32 -2.23
C ALA A 289 -9.24 -8.33 -2.97
N THR A 290 -8.22 -7.68 -2.40
CA THR A 290 -6.86 -7.65 -2.97
C THR A 290 -5.83 -7.74 -1.84
N LEU A 291 -4.62 -8.26 -2.11
CA LEU A 291 -3.62 -8.58 -1.07
C LEU A 291 -4.17 -9.59 -0.05
N GLY A 292 -4.69 -10.71 -0.55
CA GLY A 292 -5.36 -11.73 0.26
C GLY A 292 -6.90 -11.65 0.23
N ARG A 293 -7.56 -12.81 0.14
CA ARG A 293 -9.03 -12.93 0.12
C ARG A 293 -9.75 -12.29 1.31
N LYS A 294 -9.10 -12.24 2.48
CA LYS A 294 -9.64 -11.65 3.71
C LYS A 294 -9.61 -10.12 3.69
N ASN A 295 -8.82 -9.50 2.83
CA ASN A 295 -8.67 -8.04 2.73
C ASN A 295 -9.70 -7.45 1.75
N ARG A 296 -10.96 -7.47 2.17
CA ARG A 296 -12.10 -6.94 1.40
C ARG A 296 -12.00 -5.42 1.25
N ARG A 297 -12.37 -4.91 0.08
CA ARG A 297 -12.40 -3.48 -0.24
C ARG A 297 -13.71 -2.80 0.18
N GLY A 298 -14.23 -3.19 1.34
CA GLY A 298 -15.30 -2.48 2.04
C GLY A 298 -14.79 -1.22 2.76
N ILE A 299 -15.73 -0.44 3.31
CA ILE A 299 -15.45 0.77 4.08
C ILE A 299 -16.47 0.86 5.20
N LYS A 300 -16.02 0.98 6.46
CA LYS A 300 -16.93 1.18 7.59
C LYS A 300 -17.08 2.66 7.90
N ALA A 301 -18.25 3.05 8.42
CA ALA A 301 -18.50 4.41 8.88
C ALA A 301 -17.49 4.88 9.95
N ALA A 302 -17.11 3.98 10.85
CA ALA A 302 -16.11 4.25 11.90
C ALA A 302 -14.74 4.61 11.30
N ASP A 303 -14.27 3.86 10.29
CA ASP A 303 -12.98 4.11 9.63
C ASP A 303 -12.96 5.49 8.95
N LEU A 304 -14.09 5.90 8.35
CA LEU A 304 -14.25 7.23 7.74
C LEU A 304 -14.22 8.35 8.77
N ALA A 305 -14.91 8.18 9.89
CA ALA A 305 -14.89 9.12 11.00
C ALA A 305 -13.48 9.28 11.57
N ASP A 306 -12.79 8.18 11.80
CA ASP A 306 -11.43 8.17 12.35
C ASP A 306 -10.42 8.80 11.40
N GLY A 307 -10.53 8.54 10.09
CA GLY A 307 -9.73 9.18 9.07
C GLY A 307 -9.93 10.71 9.03
N ALA A 308 -11.17 11.19 9.15
CA ALA A 308 -11.47 12.62 9.23
C ALA A 308 -10.89 13.26 10.49
N THR A 309 -11.01 12.61 11.66
CA THR A 309 -10.40 13.05 12.91
C THR A 309 -8.87 13.13 12.77
N MET A 310 -8.23 12.11 12.20
CA MET A 310 -6.78 12.11 12.01
C MET A 310 -6.35 13.22 11.03
N GLN A 311 -7.08 13.43 9.94
CA GLN A 311 -6.81 14.52 8.99
C GLN A 311 -6.87 15.90 9.68
N GLN A 312 -7.83 16.14 10.57
CA GLN A 312 -7.90 17.38 11.35
C GLN A 312 -6.71 17.54 12.30
N LEU A 313 -6.31 16.47 13.00
CA LEU A 313 -5.15 16.49 13.89
C LEU A 313 -3.85 16.75 13.11
N LEU A 314 -3.69 16.16 11.92
CA LEU A 314 -2.53 16.42 11.06
C LEU A 314 -2.50 17.87 10.56
N GLN A 315 -3.66 18.45 10.24
CA GLN A 315 -3.75 19.86 9.87
C GLN A 315 -3.36 20.76 11.05
N GLU A 316 -3.84 20.48 12.27
CA GLU A 316 -3.44 21.23 13.48
C GLU A 316 -1.92 21.16 13.72
N ILE A 317 -1.29 20.01 13.43
CA ILE A 317 0.17 19.87 13.52
C ILE A 317 0.88 20.72 12.46
N LEU A 318 0.43 20.69 11.20
CA LEU A 318 1.01 21.52 10.14
C LEU A 318 0.88 23.02 10.42
N ASP A 319 -0.23 23.45 11.00
CA ASP A 319 -0.46 24.85 11.40
C ASP A 319 0.56 25.31 12.47
N ARG A 320 1.06 24.38 13.31
CA ARG A 320 2.11 24.64 14.30
C ARG A 320 3.53 24.54 13.75
N GLU A 321 3.71 23.87 12.60
CA GLU A 321 5.01 23.56 12.00
C GLU A 321 5.10 24.14 10.57
N PRO A 322 5.19 25.48 10.41
CA PRO A 322 5.09 26.15 9.11
C PRO A 322 6.20 25.79 8.11
N GLU A 323 7.36 25.30 8.58
CA GLU A 323 8.42 24.79 7.71
C GLU A 323 8.04 23.43 7.06
N LEU A 324 7.26 22.61 7.76
CA LEU A 324 6.73 21.36 7.21
C LEU A 324 5.60 21.64 6.22
N ALA A 325 4.72 22.59 6.53
CA ALA A 325 3.60 22.98 5.68
C ALA A 325 4.03 23.48 4.27
N GLN A 326 5.28 23.89 4.10
CA GLN A 326 5.83 24.24 2.77
C GLN A 326 6.07 23.01 1.88
N ARG A 327 6.28 21.83 2.47
CA ARG A 327 6.68 20.61 1.76
C ARG A 327 5.69 19.46 1.92
N VAL A 328 4.76 19.55 2.87
CA VAL A 328 3.75 18.54 3.16
C VAL A 328 2.37 19.13 2.89
N LEU A 329 1.59 18.42 2.09
CA LEU A 329 0.21 18.75 1.77
C LEU A 329 -0.69 17.61 2.25
N LEU A 330 -1.93 17.94 2.63
CA LEU A 330 -2.94 16.96 3.01
C LEU A 330 -4.12 17.05 2.05
N ALA A 331 -4.64 15.90 1.62
CA ALA A 331 -5.96 15.86 1.01
C ALA A 331 -7.04 16.09 2.09
N ASP A 332 -8.07 16.85 1.75
CA ASP A 332 -9.26 17.01 2.60
C ASP A 332 -10.11 15.74 2.47
N GLU A 333 -10.30 15.05 3.60
CA GLU A 333 -11.06 13.81 3.73
C GLU A 333 -12.20 13.97 4.76
N SER A 334 -12.55 15.21 5.09
CA SER A 334 -13.55 15.54 6.12
C SER A 334 -14.98 15.21 5.70
N ARG A 335 -15.24 15.04 4.40
CA ARG A 335 -16.57 14.82 3.83
C ARG A 335 -16.82 13.34 3.56
N TRP A 336 -17.61 12.73 4.43
CA TRP A 336 -17.95 11.32 4.28
C TRP A 336 -19.38 10.99 4.70
N LEU A 337 -19.87 9.87 4.16
CA LEU A 337 -21.13 9.19 4.46
C LEU A 337 -20.85 7.73 4.77
N GLY A 338 -21.44 7.20 5.85
CA GLY A 338 -21.38 5.79 6.21
C GLY A 338 -22.75 5.21 6.50
N SER A 339 -22.87 3.88 6.42
CA SER A 339 -24.09 3.12 6.70
C SER A 339 -23.77 1.85 7.51
N GLN A 340 -24.81 1.22 8.05
CA GLN A 340 -24.75 -0.16 8.54
C GLN A 340 -24.67 -1.19 7.40
N ASP A 341 -25.04 -0.78 6.19
CA ASP A 341 -24.82 -1.54 4.96
C ASP A 341 -23.38 -1.30 4.47
N ASP A 342 -22.53 -2.32 4.56
CA ASP A 342 -21.10 -2.27 4.16
C ASP A 342 -20.90 -1.96 2.65
N SER A 343 -21.95 -2.02 1.84
CA SER A 343 -21.93 -1.64 0.43
C SER A 343 -22.32 -0.17 0.18
N LEU A 344 -22.71 0.57 1.24
CA LEU A 344 -23.10 1.97 1.19
C LEU A 344 -22.21 2.84 2.07
N ALA A 345 -21.14 3.34 1.47
CA ALA A 345 -20.28 4.34 2.08
C ALA A 345 -19.65 5.22 1.00
N LEU A 346 -19.32 6.45 1.37
CA LEU A 346 -18.67 7.42 0.49
C LEU A 346 -17.68 8.26 1.28
N LEU A 347 -16.47 8.39 0.76
CA LEU A 347 -15.56 9.48 1.09
C LEU A 347 -15.41 10.39 -0.12
N VAL A 348 -15.65 11.68 0.07
CA VAL A 348 -15.36 12.73 -0.90
C VAL A 348 -14.03 13.34 -0.50
N ARG A 349 -13.00 13.03 -1.28
CA ARG A 349 -11.66 13.56 -1.10
C ARG A 349 -11.44 14.76 -2.00
N SER A 350 -10.87 15.83 -1.47
CA SER A 350 -10.49 17.01 -2.25
C SER A 350 -9.00 17.29 -2.13
N TYR A 351 -8.33 17.45 -3.26
CA TYR A 351 -6.94 17.90 -3.33
C TYR A 351 -6.87 19.43 -3.21
N PRO A 352 -5.79 20.00 -2.63
CA PRO A 352 -5.59 21.44 -2.57
C PRO A 352 -5.64 22.11 -3.96
N ALA A 353 -6.27 23.28 -4.04
CA ALA A 353 -6.49 23.99 -5.31
C ALA A 353 -5.18 24.41 -5.99
N GLU A 354 -4.12 24.66 -5.21
CA GLU A 354 -2.79 25.00 -5.73
C GLU A 354 -2.10 23.86 -6.49
N LEU A 355 -2.69 22.65 -6.49
CA LEU A 355 -2.21 21.52 -7.29
C LEU A 355 -2.69 21.57 -8.73
N SER A 356 -3.64 22.46 -9.06
CA SER A 356 -4.10 22.65 -10.42
C SER A 356 -2.94 23.02 -11.35
N GLY A 357 -2.70 22.20 -12.38
CA GLY A 357 -1.62 22.38 -13.34
C GLY A 357 -0.23 21.95 -12.85
N LYS A 358 -0.08 21.40 -11.63
CA LYS A 358 1.18 20.79 -11.18
C LYS A 358 1.28 19.33 -11.62
N LEU A 359 2.49 18.79 -11.67
CA LEU A 359 2.68 17.35 -11.81
C LEU A 359 2.35 16.69 -10.46
N THR A 360 1.45 15.71 -10.48
CA THR A 360 1.06 14.92 -9.30
C THR A 360 1.28 13.43 -9.59
N LEU A 361 2.36 12.88 -9.07
CA LEU A 361 2.81 11.52 -9.36
C LEU A 361 2.67 10.65 -8.11
N PRO A 362 1.81 9.62 -8.08
CA PRO A 362 1.79 8.66 -6.98
C PRO A 362 3.18 8.06 -6.79
N LEU A 363 3.67 7.97 -5.55
CA LEU A 363 5.01 7.42 -5.27
C LEU A 363 5.18 6.00 -5.83
N ALA A 364 4.08 5.24 -5.92
CA ALA A 364 4.04 3.91 -6.53
C ALA A 364 4.38 3.89 -8.04
N ALA A 365 4.30 5.03 -8.73
CA ALA A 365 4.66 5.17 -10.14
C ALA A 365 6.12 5.61 -10.36
N LEU A 366 6.92 5.84 -9.31
CA LEU A 366 8.20 6.55 -9.45
C LEU A 366 9.17 5.91 -10.45
N HIS A 367 9.22 4.57 -10.54
CA HIS A 367 10.19 3.85 -11.37
C HIS A 367 9.58 3.24 -12.64
N VAL A 368 8.33 3.56 -12.96
CA VAL A 368 7.68 3.07 -14.18
C VAL A 368 8.20 3.84 -15.41
N PRO A 369 8.06 3.29 -16.63
CA PRO A 369 8.50 3.97 -17.85
C PRO A 369 7.85 5.34 -18.03
N ASP A 370 8.63 6.33 -18.46
CA ASP A 370 8.12 7.66 -18.80
C ASP A 370 7.55 7.66 -20.23
N PRO A 371 6.23 7.81 -20.42
CA PRO A 371 5.64 7.87 -21.75
C PRO A 371 5.98 9.17 -22.52
N SER A 372 6.49 10.20 -21.84
CA SER A 372 6.90 11.47 -22.47
C SER A 372 8.36 11.48 -22.94
N ALA A 373 9.18 10.54 -22.46
CA ALA A 373 10.59 10.46 -22.79
C ALA A 373 10.83 9.88 -24.20
N ALA A 374 11.87 10.40 -24.86
CA ALA A 374 12.32 9.89 -26.16
C ALA A 374 13.07 8.55 -26.03
N ASP A 375 13.78 8.35 -24.93
CA ASP A 375 14.39 7.07 -24.58
C ASP A 375 13.33 6.16 -23.95
N GLU A 376 13.10 5.00 -24.55
CA GLU A 376 12.08 4.07 -24.07
C GLU A 376 12.44 3.41 -22.74
N GLN A 377 13.72 3.49 -22.33
CA GLN A 377 14.21 2.98 -21.05
C GLN A 377 14.14 4.02 -19.92
N ALA A 378 13.87 5.29 -20.23
CA ALA A 378 13.77 6.33 -19.22
C ALA A 378 12.53 6.13 -18.34
N SER A 379 12.73 6.31 -17.04
CA SER A 379 11.67 6.23 -16.02
C SER A 379 11.20 7.62 -15.59
N LEU A 380 10.05 7.66 -14.90
CA LEU A 380 9.57 8.91 -14.30
C LEU A 380 10.55 9.46 -13.25
N PHE A 381 11.34 8.60 -12.61
CA PHE A 381 12.42 9.00 -11.72
C PHE A 381 13.52 9.76 -12.48
N ASP A 382 13.93 9.30 -13.67
CA ASP A 382 14.98 9.96 -14.46
C ASP A 382 14.55 11.38 -14.86
N ARG A 383 13.26 11.55 -15.16
CA ARG A 383 12.66 12.87 -15.39
C ARG A 383 12.68 13.75 -14.14
N LEU A 384 12.23 13.24 -12.99
CA LEU A 384 12.14 14.03 -11.77
C LEU A 384 13.51 14.37 -11.17
N SER A 385 14.50 13.51 -11.37
CA SER A 385 15.87 13.71 -10.89
C SER A 385 16.73 14.54 -11.83
N GLU A 386 16.31 14.73 -13.08
CA GLU A 386 17.06 15.45 -14.12
C GLU A 386 18.53 14.95 -14.26
N GLY A 387 18.74 13.66 -14.00
CA GLY A 387 20.06 13.01 -14.03
C GLY A 387 20.86 13.10 -12.73
N ASP A 388 20.40 13.80 -11.69
CA ASP A 388 21.03 13.85 -10.36
C ASP A 388 20.20 13.08 -9.32
N ALA A 389 20.30 11.76 -9.40
CA ALA A 389 19.62 10.85 -8.48
C ALA A 389 19.97 11.10 -7.00
N ALA A 390 21.21 11.49 -6.70
CA ALA A 390 21.67 11.65 -5.32
C ALA A 390 21.04 12.88 -4.67
N SER A 391 21.05 14.03 -5.35
CA SER A 391 20.43 15.26 -4.85
C SER A 391 18.91 15.15 -4.76
N TRP A 392 18.29 14.42 -5.71
CA TRP A 392 16.86 14.14 -5.65
C TRP A 392 16.51 13.29 -4.42
N PHE A 393 17.23 12.18 -4.20
CA PHE A 393 17.00 11.33 -3.03
C PHE A 393 17.28 12.04 -1.72
N GLU A 394 18.32 12.89 -1.65
CA GLU A 394 18.58 13.71 -0.46
C GLU A 394 17.38 14.62 -0.14
N SER A 395 16.84 15.31 -1.14
CA SER A 395 15.66 16.16 -0.97
C SER A 395 14.42 15.34 -0.56
N TYR A 396 14.23 14.18 -1.19
CA TYR A 396 13.11 13.28 -0.90
C TYR A 396 13.17 12.71 0.51
N PHE A 397 14.33 12.19 0.92
CA PHE A 397 14.55 11.66 2.26
C PHE A 397 14.40 12.74 3.31
N ARG A 398 14.93 13.95 3.07
CA ARG A 398 14.74 15.07 3.98
C ARG A 398 13.26 15.38 4.18
N THR A 399 12.46 15.48 3.11
CA THR A 399 11.02 15.75 3.22
C THR A 399 10.26 14.62 3.91
N MET A 400 10.52 13.36 3.53
CA MET A 400 9.91 12.18 4.16
C MET A 400 10.26 12.09 5.66
N PHE A 401 11.54 12.17 6.00
CA PHE A 401 11.98 12.00 7.39
C PHE A 401 11.61 13.19 8.26
N ASP A 402 11.68 14.42 7.76
CA ASP A 402 11.27 15.58 8.56
C ASP A 402 9.80 15.45 8.99
N TRP A 403 8.90 15.10 8.06
CA TRP A 403 7.49 14.94 8.38
C TRP A 403 7.25 13.80 9.38
N HIS A 404 7.72 12.60 9.06
CA HIS A 404 7.43 11.43 9.88
C HIS A 404 8.13 11.45 11.25
N LEU A 405 9.32 12.07 11.36
CA LEU A 405 9.99 12.21 12.66
C LEU A 405 9.47 13.40 13.47
N ALA A 406 8.98 14.48 12.85
CA ALA A 406 8.22 15.49 13.58
C ALA A 406 6.99 14.83 14.25
N LEU A 407 6.18 14.13 13.45
CA LEU A 407 5.00 13.40 13.94
C LEU A 407 5.34 12.44 15.07
N TRP A 408 6.38 11.63 14.94
CA TRP A 408 6.72 10.66 15.96
C TRP A 408 7.34 11.31 17.20
N LEU A 409 8.44 12.05 17.03
CA LEU A 409 9.27 12.51 18.15
C LEU A 409 8.64 13.67 18.93
N ARG A 410 7.84 14.52 18.27
CA ARG A 410 7.14 15.63 18.95
C ARG A 410 5.70 15.30 19.29
N TYR A 411 4.99 14.63 18.39
CA TYR A 411 3.53 14.45 18.51
C TYR A 411 3.09 13.03 18.87
N GLY A 412 3.99 12.04 18.86
CA GLY A 412 3.65 10.64 19.18
C GLY A 412 2.77 9.97 18.12
N VAL A 413 2.89 10.35 16.85
CA VAL A 413 2.08 9.85 15.73
C VAL A 413 2.94 9.09 14.73
N ALA A 414 2.46 7.95 14.24
CA ALA A 414 3.03 7.24 13.10
C ALA A 414 1.94 6.90 12.07
N LEU A 415 2.15 7.26 10.81
CA LEU A 415 1.16 7.08 9.74
C LEU A 415 1.30 5.74 9.01
N GLU A 416 0.18 5.16 8.58
CA GLU A 416 0.12 4.03 7.64
C GLU A 416 0.09 4.50 6.17
N SER A 417 0.84 5.56 5.85
CA SER A 417 0.90 6.14 4.50
C SER A 417 1.95 5.41 3.64
N HIS A 418 1.56 4.30 3.00
CA HIS A 418 2.39 3.59 2.03
C HIS A 418 2.45 4.33 0.67
N GLN A 419 3.16 3.79 -0.32
CA GLN A 419 3.42 4.46 -1.60
C GLN A 419 2.16 4.95 -2.34
N GLN A 420 1.06 4.19 -2.31
CA GLN A 420 -0.22 4.62 -2.89
C GLN A 420 -0.88 5.81 -2.14
N ASN A 421 -0.51 6.07 -0.89
CA ASN A 421 -1.09 7.13 -0.05
C ASN A 421 -0.23 8.40 -0.05
N ILE A 422 0.87 8.40 -0.80
CA ILE A 422 1.79 9.53 -0.94
C ILE A 422 1.92 9.87 -2.43
N THR A 423 1.62 11.13 -2.76
CA THR A 423 1.77 11.68 -4.11
C THR A 423 2.88 12.72 -4.11
N ILE A 424 3.87 12.56 -4.98
CA ILE A 424 4.92 13.53 -5.24
C ILE A 424 4.33 14.67 -6.07
N VAL A 425 4.58 15.91 -5.65
CA VAL A 425 4.16 17.12 -6.36
C VAL A 425 5.39 17.89 -6.84
N SER A 426 5.39 18.28 -8.11
CA SER A 426 6.47 19.03 -8.76
C SER A 426 5.92 20.22 -9.58
N PRO A 427 6.62 21.38 -9.67
CA PRO A 427 7.96 21.67 -9.13
C PRO A 427 8.01 21.85 -7.60
N GLY A 428 9.18 21.61 -6.99
CA GLY A 428 9.44 21.91 -5.58
C GLY A 428 9.31 20.74 -4.58
N LEU A 429 9.38 19.49 -5.05
CA LEU A 429 9.33 18.23 -4.28
C LEU A 429 8.51 18.33 -2.98
N GLN A 430 7.19 18.43 -3.14
CA GLN A 430 6.25 18.35 -2.03
C GLN A 430 5.62 16.95 -1.98
N LEU A 431 5.13 16.56 -0.82
CA LEU A 431 4.44 15.28 -0.61
C LEU A 431 3.01 15.53 -0.18
N LEU A 432 2.05 15.05 -0.97
CA LEU A 432 0.64 15.05 -0.66
C LEU A 432 0.24 13.71 -0.02
N TYR A 433 -0.31 13.79 1.18
CA TYR A 433 -0.79 12.64 1.95
C TYR A 433 -2.31 12.51 1.90
N LYS A 434 -2.79 11.27 1.88
CA LYS A 434 -4.22 10.88 1.88
C LYS A 434 -4.40 9.53 2.57
N ASP A 435 -5.65 9.10 2.79
CA ASP A 435 -5.99 7.83 3.44
C ASP A 435 -5.37 7.70 4.85
N ASN A 436 -5.79 8.58 5.77
CA ASN A 436 -5.21 8.71 7.12
C ASN A 436 -5.91 7.86 8.22
N ASP A 437 -6.65 6.82 7.83
CA ASP A 437 -7.48 5.98 8.74
C ASP A 437 -6.70 4.91 9.52
N GLY A 438 -5.45 4.62 9.14
CA GLY A 438 -4.62 3.55 9.73
C GLY A 438 -3.52 4.00 10.72
N ALA A 439 -3.53 5.25 11.19
CA ALA A 439 -2.46 5.79 12.03
C ALA A 439 -2.32 5.11 13.41
N ARG A 440 -1.14 5.26 14.02
CA ARG A 440 -0.87 4.94 15.44
C ARG A 440 -0.63 6.23 16.21
N VAL A 441 -1.24 6.35 17.38
CA VAL A 441 -1.18 7.58 18.20
C VAL A 441 -0.87 7.25 19.67
N ASP A 442 0.18 7.85 20.22
CA ASP A 442 0.35 7.99 21.67
C ASP A 442 -0.56 9.12 22.15
N ARG A 443 -1.70 8.76 22.74
CA ARG A 443 -2.72 9.71 23.21
C ARG A 443 -2.13 10.73 24.19
N ARG A 444 -1.29 10.27 25.12
CA ARG A 444 -0.71 11.14 26.16
C ARG A 444 0.24 12.14 25.52
N ARG A 445 1.09 11.66 24.62
CA ARG A 445 2.06 12.50 23.91
C ARG A 445 1.38 13.55 23.05
N LEU A 446 0.42 13.13 22.22
CA LEU A 446 -0.30 14.04 21.34
C LEU A 446 -1.09 15.07 22.15
N SER A 447 -1.72 14.65 23.25
CA SER A 447 -2.42 15.58 24.16
C SER A 447 -1.49 16.65 24.73
N ALA A 448 -0.31 16.25 25.21
CA ALA A 448 0.68 17.18 25.75
C ALA A 448 1.20 18.14 24.68
N ALA A 449 1.54 17.63 23.49
CA ALA A 449 2.04 18.42 22.37
C ALA A 449 1.00 19.43 21.85
N LEU A 450 -0.29 19.04 21.83
CA LEU A 450 -1.37 19.94 21.45
C LEU A 450 -1.80 20.90 22.59
N GLY A 451 -1.37 20.65 23.83
CA GLY A 451 -1.75 21.45 25.00
C GLY A 451 -3.22 21.25 25.42
N ARG A 452 -3.85 20.15 24.99
CA ARG A 452 -5.23 19.79 25.33
C ARG A 452 -5.36 18.27 25.46
N GLU A 453 -6.15 17.81 26.43
CA GLU A 453 -6.42 16.37 26.55
C GLU A 453 -7.27 15.88 25.37
N LEU A 454 -6.81 14.81 24.73
CA LEU A 454 -7.61 14.05 23.78
C LEU A 454 -8.44 13.00 24.53
N PRO A 455 -9.78 13.03 24.44
CA PRO A 455 -10.64 12.02 25.05
C PRO A 455 -10.32 10.60 24.56
N ALA A 456 -10.63 9.58 25.36
CA ALA A 456 -10.36 8.18 24.97
C ALA A 456 -11.23 7.73 23.78
N GLU A 457 -12.35 8.42 23.58
CA GLU A 457 -13.34 8.25 22.52
C GLU A 457 -13.05 9.10 21.27
N THR A 458 -11.88 9.75 21.19
CA THR A 458 -11.47 10.55 20.02
C THR A 458 -11.55 9.74 18.72
N PHE A 459 -11.21 8.45 18.79
CA PHE A 459 -11.33 7.50 17.69
C PHE A 459 -12.34 6.40 18.05
N ASN A 460 -13.11 5.96 17.06
CA ASN A 460 -14.02 4.84 17.15
C ASN A 460 -13.26 3.52 17.28
N ASP A 461 -12.20 3.36 16.50
CA ASP A 461 -11.27 2.25 16.67
C ASP A 461 -10.24 2.56 17.77
N SER A 462 -10.54 2.06 18.97
CA SER A 462 -9.61 2.13 20.12
C SER A 462 -8.21 1.61 19.83
N ARG A 463 -8.04 0.76 18.80
CA ARG A 463 -6.72 0.28 18.40
C ARG A 463 -5.87 1.41 17.89
N ILE A 464 -6.36 2.51 17.31
CA ILE A 464 -5.52 3.63 16.82
C ILE A 464 -4.58 4.13 17.91
N PHE A 465 -5.04 4.16 19.17
CA PHE A 465 -4.17 4.45 20.30
C PHE A 465 -3.22 3.29 20.59
N ILE A 466 -1.95 3.61 20.76
CA ILE A 466 -0.92 2.61 21.09
C ILE A 466 -0.98 2.20 22.56
N SER A 467 -0.53 0.98 22.82
CA SER A 467 -0.32 0.45 24.17
C SER A 467 1.16 0.32 24.53
N ASP A 468 2.02 0.14 23.51
CA ASP A 468 3.48 0.13 23.61
C ASP A 468 4.07 1.20 22.66
N PRO A 469 4.97 2.10 23.13
CA PRO A 469 5.72 3.02 22.27
C PRO A 469 6.42 2.33 21.09
N GLY A 470 6.79 1.05 21.26
CA GLY A 470 7.34 0.22 20.21
C GLY A 470 6.47 0.09 18.95
N GLU A 471 5.17 0.25 19.07
CA GLU A 471 4.23 0.18 17.93
C GLU A 471 4.43 1.33 16.94
N LEU A 472 4.86 2.52 17.41
CA LEU A 472 5.23 3.63 16.53
C LEU A 472 6.48 3.29 15.71
N ALA A 473 7.47 2.67 16.34
CA ALA A 473 8.70 2.25 15.68
C ALA A 473 8.43 1.15 14.64
N ASP A 474 7.57 0.19 14.97
CA ASP A 474 7.20 -0.90 14.06
C ASP A 474 6.39 -0.36 12.85
N MET A 475 5.48 0.60 13.06
CA MET A 475 4.75 1.27 11.98
C MET A 475 5.69 2.09 11.09
N PHE A 476 6.54 2.95 11.67
CA PHE A 476 7.50 3.76 10.94
C PHE A 476 8.46 2.88 10.12
N THR A 477 8.95 1.78 10.70
CA THR A 477 9.84 0.86 9.99
C THR A 477 9.12 0.18 8.83
N THR A 478 7.98 -0.45 9.08
CA THR A 478 7.32 -1.28 8.06
C THR A 478 6.64 -0.50 6.96
N ILE A 479 6.22 0.74 7.23
CA ILE A 479 5.57 1.59 6.23
C ILE A 479 6.56 2.59 5.65
N THR A 480 7.04 3.53 6.47
CA THR A 480 7.91 4.61 5.98
C THR A 480 9.25 4.05 5.48
N LEU A 481 9.98 3.26 6.28
CA LEU A 481 11.30 2.80 5.85
C LEU A 481 11.22 1.72 4.78
N HIS A 482 10.44 0.66 4.97
CA HIS A 482 10.43 -0.44 4.01
C HIS A 482 9.74 -0.08 2.70
N LEU A 483 8.56 0.56 2.75
CA LEU A 483 7.76 0.79 1.55
C LEU A 483 8.03 2.15 0.90
N CYS A 484 8.46 3.17 1.64
CA CYS A 484 8.65 4.49 1.05
C CYS A 484 10.11 4.88 0.86
N ILE A 485 11.06 4.28 1.60
CA ILE A 485 12.49 4.58 1.46
C ILE A 485 13.24 3.45 0.75
N ALA A 486 13.15 2.22 1.27
CA ALA A 486 13.97 1.13 0.80
C ALA A 486 13.55 0.62 -0.58
N THR A 487 12.25 0.51 -0.87
CA THR A 487 11.78 0.02 -2.17
C THR A 487 12.13 0.97 -3.32
N PRO A 488 12.03 2.32 -3.23
CA PRO A 488 12.60 3.20 -4.25
C PRO A 488 14.12 3.08 -4.42
N ILE A 489 14.86 2.94 -3.31
CA ILE A 489 16.32 2.73 -3.38
C ILE A 489 16.65 1.45 -4.15
N ILE A 490 15.95 0.36 -3.85
CA ILE A 490 16.16 -0.94 -4.49
C ILE A 490 15.80 -0.86 -5.97
N ALA A 491 14.66 -0.25 -6.31
CA ALA A 491 14.25 -0.06 -7.69
C ALA A 491 15.28 0.76 -8.48
N GLN A 492 15.77 1.88 -7.93
CA GLN A 492 16.80 2.69 -8.60
C GLN A 492 18.17 2.03 -8.68
N ALA A 493 18.51 1.18 -7.70
CA ALA A 493 19.76 0.47 -7.69
C ALA A 493 19.80 -0.69 -8.70
N GLY A 494 18.66 -1.36 -8.91
CA GLY A 494 18.62 -2.61 -9.65
C GLY A 494 19.63 -3.62 -9.08
N GLU A 495 20.48 -4.16 -9.95
CA GLU A 495 21.53 -5.11 -9.57
C GLU A 495 22.83 -4.43 -9.07
N ASP A 496 22.95 -3.09 -9.13
CA ASP A 496 24.12 -2.35 -8.67
C ASP A 496 24.14 -2.24 -7.13
N ARG A 497 24.74 -3.26 -6.49
CA ARG A 497 24.90 -3.32 -5.02
C ARG A 497 25.64 -2.13 -4.44
N ALA A 498 26.64 -1.60 -5.15
CA ALA A 498 27.41 -0.46 -4.67
C ALA A 498 26.56 0.82 -4.65
N ARG A 499 25.72 1.02 -5.67
CA ARG A 499 24.73 2.11 -5.69
C ARG A 499 23.69 1.94 -4.60
N ARG A 500 23.15 0.72 -4.41
CA ARG A 500 22.21 0.40 -3.32
C ARG A 500 22.79 0.79 -1.96
N GLN A 501 24.03 0.40 -1.69
CA GLN A 501 24.72 0.72 -0.43
C GLN A 501 24.93 2.23 -0.24
N ARG A 502 25.33 2.97 -1.30
CA ARG A 502 25.48 4.43 -1.24
C ARG A 502 24.16 5.13 -0.92
N LEU A 503 23.06 4.69 -1.54
CA LEU A 503 21.72 5.27 -1.30
C LEU A 503 21.19 4.94 0.10
N PHE A 504 21.43 3.73 0.63
CA PHE A 504 21.09 3.43 2.02
C PHE A 504 21.95 4.22 3.03
N ALA A 505 23.24 4.43 2.74
CA ALA A 505 24.08 5.30 3.56
C ALA A 505 23.59 6.76 3.56
N LEU A 506 23.13 7.24 2.39
CA LEU A 506 22.46 8.53 2.26
C LEU A 506 21.17 8.59 3.11
N ALA A 507 20.28 7.61 2.98
CA ALA A 507 19.06 7.53 3.77
C ALA A 507 19.35 7.49 5.28
N ARG A 508 20.37 6.71 5.71
CA ARG A 508 20.79 6.65 7.11
C ARG A 508 21.26 8.02 7.62
N ARG A 509 22.06 8.74 6.83
CA ARG A 509 22.54 10.08 7.20
C ARG A 509 21.38 11.05 7.36
N GLU A 510 20.46 11.09 6.40
CA GLU A 510 19.30 11.98 6.45
C GLU A 510 18.34 11.62 7.59
N LEU A 511 18.21 10.33 7.93
CA LEU A 511 17.43 9.88 9.08
C LEU A 511 18.03 10.38 10.40
N ILE A 512 19.36 10.29 10.58
CA ILE A 512 20.04 10.86 11.77
C ILE A 512 19.84 12.37 11.82
N ALA A 513 20.06 13.06 10.71
CA ALA A 513 19.94 14.51 10.66
C ALA A 513 18.51 14.97 10.98
N ALA A 514 17.50 14.25 10.51
CA ALA A 514 16.10 14.52 10.85
C ALA A 514 15.81 14.20 12.33
N MET A 515 16.33 13.08 12.87
CA MET A 515 16.19 12.76 14.30
C MET A 515 16.77 13.88 15.16
N ASP A 516 17.96 14.38 14.83
CA ASP A 516 18.60 15.48 15.57
C ASP A 516 17.80 16.79 15.46
N ARG A 517 17.20 17.10 14.29
CA ARG A 517 16.35 18.28 14.09
C ARG A 517 15.04 18.22 14.88
N TRP A 518 14.41 17.06 14.94
CA TRP A 518 13.03 16.92 15.44
C TRP A 518 12.93 16.47 16.90
N THR A 519 14.02 15.99 17.48
CA THR A 519 14.10 15.76 18.92
C THR A 519 14.06 17.10 19.65
N ASP A 520 13.10 17.29 20.55
CA ASP A 520 13.12 18.42 21.49
C ASP A 520 13.97 18.04 22.71
N PRO A 521 15.16 18.65 22.91
CA PRO A 521 16.05 18.29 24.02
C PRO A 521 15.51 18.72 25.39
N ASN A 522 14.51 19.61 25.44
CA ASN A 522 13.89 20.06 26.68
C ASN A 522 12.68 19.20 27.07
N ASP A 523 12.32 18.25 26.23
CA ASP A 523 11.17 17.39 26.39
C ASP A 523 11.62 15.92 26.61
N PRO A 524 11.53 15.40 27.84
CA PRO A 524 11.98 14.05 28.16
C PRO A 524 11.32 12.95 27.33
N ASP A 525 10.06 13.15 26.94
CA ASP A 525 9.31 12.20 26.13
C ASP A 525 9.78 12.23 24.67
N SER A 526 10.16 13.40 24.15
CA SER A 526 10.79 13.52 22.82
C SER A 526 12.14 12.82 22.80
N ALA A 527 12.96 13.06 23.82
CA ALA A 527 14.26 12.41 23.97
C ALA A 527 14.13 10.88 24.10
N ALA A 528 13.12 10.39 24.83
CA ALA A 528 12.83 8.96 24.94
C ALA A 528 12.39 8.35 23.60
N ALA A 529 11.55 9.04 22.82
CA ALA A 529 11.17 8.60 21.48
C ALA A 529 12.38 8.54 20.52
N ALA A 530 13.28 9.53 20.59
CA ALA A 530 14.50 9.54 19.79
C ALA A 530 15.46 8.42 20.17
N GLN A 531 15.56 8.11 21.48
CA GLN A 531 16.33 6.97 21.96
C GLN A 531 15.72 5.65 21.47
N LEU A 532 14.39 5.50 21.51
CA LEU A 532 13.71 4.32 20.97
C LEU A 532 13.95 4.15 19.46
N LEU A 533 13.93 5.24 18.69
CA LEU A 533 14.30 5.23 17.27
C LEU A 533 15.73 4.72 17.08
N ARG A 534 16.69 5.26 17.82
CA ARG A 534 18.09 4.80 17.74
C ARG A 534 18.20 3.31 18.03
N GLU A 535 17.63 2.85 19.14
CA GLU A 535 17.71 1.45 19.58
C GLU A 535 17.04 0.48 18.61
N ARG A 536 15.82 0.80 18.15
CA ARG A 536 15.03 -0.13 17.33
C ARG A 536 15.32 -0.04 15.83
N ILE A 537 15.94 1.03 15.36
CA ILE A 537 16.13 1.29 13.93
C ILE A 537 17.60 1.47 13.56
N LEU A 538 18.36 2.30 14.27
CA LEU A 538 19.74 2.60 13.86
C LEU A 538 20.73 1.52 14.34
N ASP A 539 20.51 1.02 15.55
CA ASP A 539 21.46 0.14 16.24
C ASP A 539 21.01 -1.34 16.25
N ALA A 540 19.73 -1.60 15.98
CA ALA A 540 19.18 -2.96 15.90
C ALA A 540 19.89 -3.82 14.84
N ASP A 541 20.13 -5.09 15.14
CA ASP A 541 20.62 -6.07 14.15
C ASP A 541 19.54 -6.34 13.08
N TYR A 542 18.28 -6.42 13.52
CA TYR A 542 17.13 -6.77 12.69
C TYR A 542 15.98 -5.78 12.87
N LEU A 543 15.35 -5.43 11.74
CA LEU A 543 14.15 -4.63 11.63
C LEU A 543 12.89 -5.52 11.56
N PRO A 544 11.75 -5.03 12.07
CA PRO A 544 10.47 -5.72 11.96
C PRO A 544 10.01 -5.78 10.51
N ILE A 545 9.55 -6.95 10.06
CA ILE A 545 8.86 -7.15 8.78
C ILE A 545 7.40 -7.49 9.03
N LYS A 546 6.49 -6.96 8.20
CA LYS A 546 5.07 -7.32 8.27
C LYS A 546 4.86 -8.66 7.57
N ALA A 547 4.30 -9.63 8.27
CA ALA A 547 3.97 -10.95 7.73
C ALA A 547 2.64 -10.89 6.98
N MET A 548 2.70 -10.55 5.69
CA MET A 548 1.49 -10.25 4.91
C MET A 548 0.80 -11.53 4.42
N VAL A 549 1.56 -12.56 4.05
CA VAL A 549 0.98 -13.80 3.49
C VAL A 549 0.66 -14.81 4.59
N THR A 550 1.62 -15.05 5.49
CA THR A 550 1.46 -15.99 6.59
C THR A 550 0.36 -15.56 7.56
N ALA A 551 0.32 -14.29 7.97
CA ALA A 551 -0.74 -13.78 8.85
C ALA A 551 -2.01 -13.35 8.13
N GLY A 552 -1.88 -12.78 6.92
CA GLY A 552 -3.01 -12.28 6.15
C GLY A 552 -3.85 -13.36 5.48
N THR A 553 -3.21 -14.46 5.05
CA THR A 553 -3.85 -15.48 4.22
C THR A 553 -3.75 -16.88 4.84
N LEU A 554 -2.52 -17.34 5.14
CA LEU A 554 -2.25 -18.76 5.38
C LEU A 554 -2.63 -19.28 6.76
N LEU A 555 -2.36 -18.53 7.83
CA LEU A 555 -2.48 -19.03 9.20
C LEU A 555 -3.66 -18.39 9.95
N PRO A 556 -4.30 -19.13 10.87
CA PRO A 556 -5.37 -18.59 11.69
C PRO A 556 -4.83 -17.71 12.81
N LYS A 557 -5.62 -16.70 13.21
CA LYS A 557 -5.27 -15.72 14.26
C LYS A 557 -4.83 -16.40 15.56
N ALA A 558 -5.50 -17.49 15.94
CA ALA A 558 -5.23 -18.24 17.16
C ALA A 558 -3.81 -18.84 17.21
N ARG A 559 -3.22 -19.19 16.06
CA ARG A 559 -1.84 -19.70 16.00
C ARG A 559 -0.77 -18.61 16.07
N LEU A 560 -1.15 -17.38 15.74
CA LEU A 560 -0.24 -16.22 15.72
C LEU A 560 -0.26 -15.45 17.03
N GLY A 561 -1.22 -15.74 17.93
CA GLY A 561 -1.36 -15.04 19.21
C GLY A 561 -1.65 -13.54 19.07
N CYS A 562 -2.12 -13.08 17.91
CA CYS A 562 -2.32 -11.66 17.60
C CYS A 562 -3.81 -11.28 17.57
N GLN A 563 -4.12 -10.07 18.03
CA GLN A 563 -5.47 -9.49 17.92
C GLN A 563 -5.71 -8.89 16.53
N ASP A 564 -4.65 -8.32 15.92
CA ASP A 564 -4.67 -7.74 14.58
C ASP A 564 -3.59 -8.35 13.69
N ILE A 565 -4.02 -9.08 12.65
CA ILE A 565 -3.13 -9.71 11.66
C ILE A 565 -2.37 -8.68 10.82
N ASN A 566 -2.92 -7.47 10.65
CA ASN A 566 -2.28 -6.42 9.89
C ASN A 566 -1.10 -5.80 10.64
N LYS A 567 -0.94 -6.10 11.93
CA LYS A 567 0.13 -5.60 12.81
C LYS A 567 0.96 -6.76 13.39
N TYR A 568 0.98 -7.90 12.70
CA TYR A 568 1.85 -9.02 13.06
C TYR A 568 3.22 -8.85 12.40
N TYR A 569 4.24 -8.63 13.24
CA TYR A 569 5.60 -8.32 12.82
C TYR A 569 6.59 -9.43 13.21
N LEU A 570 7.45 -9.84 12.27
CA LEU A 570 8.59 -10.72 12.52
C LEU A 570 9.86 -9.87 12.64
N ARG A 571 10.65 -10.02 13.70
CA ARG A 571 11.90 -9.24 13.89
C ARG A 571 13.09 -9.93 13.23
N THR A 572 13.03 -10.07 11.91
CA THR A 572 13.95 -10.93 11.16
C THR A 572 14.49 -10.29 9.88
N GLY A 573 14.06 -9.06 9.56
CA GLY A 573 14.59 -8.35 8.40
C GLY A 573 15.96 -7.77 8.73
N PRO A 574 17.02 -8.00 7.94
CA PRO A 574 18.32 -7.42 8.22
C PRO A 574 18.27 -5.89 8.22
N ASN A 575 19.04 -5.25 9.09
CA ASN A 575 19.08 -3.80 9.14
C ASN A 575 19.97 -3.21 8.03
N TYR A 576 19.37 -2.89 6.90
CA TYR A 576 20.03 -2.25 5.75
C TYR A 576 20.53 -0.82 6.01
N LEU A 577 20.17 -0.19 7.14
CA LEU A 577 20.69 1.13 7.53
C LEU A 577 21.97 1.04 8.35
N ARG A 578 22.39 -0.15 8.78
CA ARG A 578 23.57 -0.30 9.63
C ARG A 578 24.85 -0.09 8.83
N SER A 579 25.76 0.72 9.37
CA SER A 579 27.07 0.99 8.76
C SER A 579 27.93 -0.27 8.71
N GLY A 580 28.54 -0.56 7.56
CA GLY A 580 29.49 -1.66 7.41
C GLY A 580 28.87 -3.04 7.10
N VAL A 581 27.55 -3.14 6.92
CA VAL A 581 26.93 -4.34 6.37
C VAL A 581 27.31 -4.41 4.88
N GLN A 582 28.24 -5.32 4.55
CA GLN A 582 28.45 -5.77 3.18
C GLN A 582 27.28 -6.71 2.87
N ALA A 583 26.44 -6.31 1.91
CA ALA A 583 25.40 -7.17 1.35
C ALA A 583 26.03 -8.17 0.38
#